data_AF-A0A7C8RGR6-F1
#
_entry.id   AF-A0A7C8RGR6-F1
#
_cell.length_a   1.000
_cell.length_b   1.000
_cell.length_c   1.000
_cell.angle_alpha   90.00
_cell.angle_beta   90.00
_cell.angle_gamma   90.00
#
_symmetry.space_group_name_H-M   'P 1'
#
loop_
_entity.id
_entity.type
_entity.pdbx_description
1 polymer ?
#
loop_
_entity_poly.entity_id
_entity_poly.type
_entity_poly.pdbx_seq_one_letter_code
_entity_poly.pdbx_strand_id
1 'polypeptide(L)'
;MTEIQRTVDESADYKLIFYAPVDSVNRIKEAIFEVGGGVLGGGKYTRCCFSSYGTGQFRAEVGALGGEVGVMSVREEVRVEVLCHGKKVTKAAVRALLHTHPLDVPAYEVYKTEFGFLPHQLIAQPEPEERLSWRPRTQEEEKMASEVSDQISKQFEGARLAARRQAADSSSPSAATTSSSISPQTVRANDGDNQKDGLSKGSKNEDLTAILDFLEKNTDKESKDGNTTTTSSSSS
;
A
#
# COMPACT_ATOMS: atom_id res chain seq x y z
N MET A 1 -3.93 9.17 -29.44
CA MET A 1 -2.93 8.30 -28.78
C MET A 1 -2.40 7.36 -29.84
N THR A 2 -1.10 7.33 -30.10
CA THR A 2 -0.48 6.46 -31.12
C THR A 2 -0.51 5.00 -30.69
N GLU A 3 -0.46 4.07 -31.64
CA GLU A 3 -0.52 2.62 -31.41
C GLU A 3 0.63 2.12 -30.52
N ILE A 4 1.81 2.72 -30.66
CA ILE A 4 2.99 2.51 -29.80
C ILE A 4 2.74 2.97 -28.35
N GLN A 5 2.05 4.09 -28.16
CA GLN A 5 1.73 4.57 -26.81
C GLN A 5 0.72 3.65 -26.10
N ARG A 6 -0.18 2.99 -26.86
CA ARG A 6 -1.12 2.01 -26.31
C ARG A 6 -0.41 0.75 -25.84
N THR A 7 0.50 0.19 -26.64
CA THR A 7 1.24 -1.04 -26.26
C THR A 7 2.14 -0.81 -25.04
N VAL A 8 2.82 0.33 -24.97
CA VAL A 8 3.66 0.69 -23.80
C VAL A 8 2.84 0.88 -22.52
N ASP A 9 1.60 1.37 -22.62
CA ASP A 9 0.74 1.54 -21.45
C ASP A 9 0.09 0.23 -20.99
N GLU A 10 -0.11 -0.73 -21.89
CA GLU A 10 -0.61 -2.07 -21.55
C GLU A 10 0.45 -2.93 -20.85
N SER A 11 1.73 -2.80 -21.23
CA SER A 11 2.85 -3.53 -20.62
C SER A 11 3.55 -2.78 -19.47
N ALA A 12 3.03 -1.62 -19.07
CA ALA A 12 3.61 -0.84 -17.99
C ALA A 12 3.37 -1.50 -16.63
N ASP A 13 4.32 -1.34 -15.73
CA ASP A 13 4.16 -1.76 -14.34
C ASP A 13 3.56 -0.64 -13.51
N TYR A 14 2.81 -1.04 -12.50
CA TYR A 14 2.14 -0.13 -11.59
C TYR A 14 2.37 -0.55 -10.15
N LYS A 15 2.33 0.43 -9.25
CA LYS A 15 2.25 0.21 -7.80
C LYS A 15 0.88 0.66 -7.32
N LEU A 16 0.12 -0.26 -6.75
CA LEU A 16 -1.09 -0.01 -5.99
C LEU A 16 -0.72 0.19 -4.52
N ILE A 17 -1.09 1.34 -3.96
CA ILE A 17 -0.95 1.64 -2.54
C ILE A 17 -2.34 1.85 -1.96
N PHE A 18 -2.66 1.22 -0.84
CA PHE A 18 -3.94 1.41 -0.16
C PHE A 18 -3.78 1.38 1.35
N TYR A 19 -4.80 1.86 2.06
CA TYR A 19 -4.84 1.96 3.52
C TYR A 19 -6.07 1.22 4.01
N ALA A 20 -5.94 0.36 5.02
CA ALA A 20 -7.05 -0.44 5.52
C ALA A 20 -6.94 -0.69 7.04
N PRO A 21 -8.07 -0.89 7.74
CA PRO A 21 -8.09 -1.35 9.12
C PRO A 21 -7.35 -2.68 9.29
N VAL A 22 -6.63 -2.83 10.41
CA VAL A 22 -5.81 -4.00 10.75
C VAL A 22 -6.59 -5.32 10.61
N ASP A 23 -7.85 -5.35 11.03
CA ASP A 23 -8.68 -6.56 11.01
C ASP A 23 -9.06 -7.02 9.59
N SER A 24 -9.11 -6.10 8.64
CA SER A 24 -9.57 -6.36 7.26
C SER A 24 -8.44 -6.53 6.25
N VAL A 25 -7.23 -6.05 6.57
CA VAL A 25 -6.11 -5.94 5.61
C VAL A 25 -5.73 -7.29 4.99
N ASN A 26 -5.80 -8.38 5.74
CA ASN A 26 -5.42 -9.70 5.23
C ASN A 26 -6.42 -10.22 4.18
N ARG A 27 -7.73 -9.99 4.37
CA ARG A 27 -8.77 -10.34 3.39
C ARG A 27 -8.58 -9.56 2.09
N ILE A 28 -8.31 -8.26 2.21
CA ILE A 28 -8.10 -7.37 1.06
C ILE A 28 -6.87 -7.81 0.26
N LYS A 29 -5.75 -8.10 0.94
CA LYS A 29 -4.53 -8.61 0.29
C LYS A 29 -4.79 -9.88 -0.50
N GLU A 30 -5.49 -10.85 0.07
CA GLU A 30 -5.76 -12.12 -0.63
C GLU A 30 -6.57 -11.89 -1.91
N ALA A 31 -7.63 -11.07 -1.86
CA ALA A 31 -8.43 -10.75 -3.04
C ALA A 31 -7.61 -10.04 -4.14
N ILE A 32 -6.68 -9.17 -3.77
CA ILE A 32 -5.75 -8.52 -4.71
C ILE A 32 -4.79 -9.55 -5.33
N PHE A 33 -4.33 -10.53 -4.54
CA PHE A 33 -3.42 -11.55 -5.02
C PHE A 33 -4.09 -12.57 -5.96
N GLU A 34 -5.34 -12.92 -5.69
CA GLU A 34 -6.14 -13.82 -6.55
C GLU A 34 -6.27 -13.30 -7.98
N VAL A 35 -6.32 -11.98 -8.16
CA VAL A 35 -6.39 -11.34 -9.48
C VAL A 35 -5.02 -11.03 -10.11
N GLY A 36 -3.93 -11.50 -9.49
CA GLY A 36 -2.57 -11.41 -10.03
C GLY A 36 -1.75 -10.22 -9.53
N GLY A 37 -2.24 -9.44 -8.56
CA GLY A 37 -1.42 -8.44 -7.87
C GLY A 37 -0.27 -9.12 -7.10
N GLY A 38 0.89 -8.48 -7.04
CA GLY A 38 2.03 -8.99 -6.27
C GLY A 38 2.70 -10.22 -6.86
N VAL A 39 2.53 -10.49 -8.15
CA VAL A 39 3.32 -11.47 -8.88
C VAL A 39 4.57 -10.76 -9.43
N LEU A 40 5.76 -11.29 -9.17
CA LEU A 40 7.05 -10.69 -9.57
C LEU A 40 7.98 -11.74 -10.19
N GLY A 41 8.97 -11.27 -10.97
CA GLY A 41 10.06 -12.10 -11.48
C GLY A 41 9.61 -13.20 -12.45
N GLY A 42 8.60 -12.92 -13.28
CA GLY A 42 8.01 -13.90 -14.19
C GLY A 42 7.26 -15.02 -13.48
N GLY A 43 6.64 -14.74 -12.33
CA GLY A 43 5.87 -15.71 -11.55
C GLY A 43 6.65 -16.45 -10.47
N LYS A 44 7.95 -16.17 -10.31
CA LYS A 44 8.80 -16.80 -9.27
C LYS A 44 8.41 -16.39 -7.85
N TYR A 45 7.87 -15.19 -7.70
CA TYR A 45 7.38 -14.68 -6.43
C TYR A 45 5.93 -14.28 -6.61
N THR A 46 5.07 -14.73 -5.70
CA THR A 46 3.63 -14.49 -5.72
C THR A 46 3.18 -13.97 -4.36
N ARG A 47 2.06 -13.25 -4.32
CA ARG A 47 1.52 -12.65 -3.08
C ARG A 47 2.50 -11.66 -2.43
N CYS A 48 3.32 -10.98 -3.24
CA CYS A 48 4.28 -9.98 -2.77
C CYS A 48 3.57 -8.66 -2.42
N CYS A 49 3.82 -8.17 -1.22
CA CYS A 49 3.45 -6.82 -0.81
C CYS A 49 4.44 -6.31 0.24
N PHE A 50 4.48 -5.00 0.42
CA PHE A 50 5.06 -4.36 1.58
C PHE A 50 3.94 -3.81 2.45
N SER A 51 4.10 -3.84 3.78
CA SER A 51 3.09 -3.32 4.71
C SER A 51 3.75 -2.53 5.83
N SER A 52 3.14 -1.40 6.20
CA SER A 52 3.56 -0.58 7.33
C SER A 52 2.35 -0.14 8.15
N TYR A 53 2.44 -0.27 9.47
CA TYR A 53 1.44 0.25 10.40
C TYR A 53 1.53 1.77 10.49
N GLY A 54 0.37 2.41 10.62
CA GLY A 54 0.26 3.84 10.79
C GLY A 54 -1.06 4.23 11.43
N THR A 55 -1.30 5.54 11.47
CA THR A 55 -2.51 6.12 12.04
C THR A 55 -3.23 6.93 10.98
N GLY A 56 -4.45 6.53 10.66
CA GLY A 56 -5.37 7.28 9.81
C GLY A 56 -6.20 8.25 10.65
N GLN A 57 -6.51 9.41 10.08
CA GLN A 57 -7.46 10.36 10.67
C GLN A 57 -8.45 10.82 9.62
N PHE A 58 -9.71 10.97 10.01
CA PHE A 58 -10.75 11.53 9.16
C PHE A 58 -11.88 12.12 10.00
N ARG A 59 -12.64 13.02 9.39
CA ARG A 59 -13.88 13.54 9.94
C ARG A 59 -15.02 13.03 9.08
N ALA A 60 -15.91 12.22 9.64
CA ALA A 60 -17.04 11.68 8.90
C ALA A 60 -18.06 12.78 8.61
N GLU A 61 -18.60 12.78 7.40
CA GLU A 61 -19.76 13.59 7.01
C GLU A 61 -20.99 12.69 6.89
N VAL A 62 -22.17 13.28 6.70
CA VAL A 62 -23.42 12.51 6.56
C VAL A 62 -23.29 11.48 5.44
N GLY A 63 -23.50 10.20 5.78
CA GLY A 63 -23.44 9.08 4.83
C GLY A 63 -22.11 8.32 4.82
N ALA A 64 -21.05 8.81 5.48
CA ALA A 64 -19.78 8.11 5.57
C ALA A 64 -19.84 6.94 6.57
N LEU A 65 -19.17 5.83 6.25
CA LEU A 65 -19.05 4.69 7.14
C LEU A 65 -17.82 4.81 8.06
N GLY A 66 -17.91 4.24 9.27
CA GLY A 66 -16.77 4.09 10.16
C GLY A 66 -16.42 5.33 11.01
N GLY A 67 -17.30 6.31 11.16
CA GLY A 67 -17.07 7.44 12.08
C GLY A 67 -18.36 8.08 12.57
N GLU A 68 -18.25 8.95 13.58
CA GLU A 68 -19.36 9.80 14.01
C GLU A 68 -19.37 11.11 13.21
N VAL A 69 -20.53 11.51 12.72
CA VAL A 69 -20.69 12.68 11.85
C VAL A 69 -20.20 13.93 12.57
N GLY A 70 -19.30 14.68 11.91
CA GLY A 70 -18.74 15.93 12.40
C GLY A 70 -17.64 15.76 13.45
N VAL A 71 -17.31 14.53 13.87
CA VAL A 71 -16.29 14.25 14.89
C VAL A 71 -15.00 13.71 14.23
N MET A 72 -13.84 14.17 14.73
CA MET A 72 -12.55 13.66 14.28
C MET A 72 -12.35 12.24 14.81
N SER A 73 -12.17 11.30 13.90
CA SER A 73 -11.87 9.89 14.18
C SER A 73 -10.40 9.61 13.87
N VAL A 74 -9.75 8.87 14.76
CA VAL A 74 -8.35 8.43 14.61
C VAL A 74 -8.34 6.91 14.78
N ARG A 75 -7.68 6.19 13.87
CA ARG A 75 -7.64 4.72 13.89
C ARG A 75 -6.28 4.18 13.45
N GLU A 76 -5.95 3.00 13.95
CA GLU A 76 -4.82 2.22 13.45
C GLU A 76 -5.15 1.63 12.08
N GLU A 77 -4.24 1.84 11.13
CA GLU A 77 -4.37 1.38 9.76
C GLU A 77 -3.05 0.76 9.28
N VAL A 78 -3.16 -0.05 8.24
CA VAL A 78 -2.02 -0.61 7.52
C VAL A 78 -1.98 -0.01 6.13
N ARG A 79 -0.88 0.67 5.81
CA ARG A 79 -0.53 1.01 4.43
C ARG A 79 0.06 -0.22 3.76
N VAL A 80 -0.51 -0.63 2.65
CA VAL A 80 -0.05 -1.78 1.86
C VAL A 80 0.37 -1.31 0.47
N GLU A 81 1.52 -1.77 0.01
CA GLU A 81 2.03 -1.51 -1.33
C GLU A 81 2.16 -2.82 -2.11
N VAL A 82 1.55 -2.88 -3.30
CA VAL A 82 1.52 -4.05 -4.18
C VAL A 82 1.93 -3.63 -5.59
N LEU A 83 2.91 -4.33 -6.16
CA LEU A 83 3.27 -4.16 -7.57
C LEU A 83 2.34 -4.99 -8.46
N CYS A 84 1.94 -4.42 -9.58
CA CYS A 84 1.03 -5.02 -10.57
C CYS A 84 1.64 -4.90 -11.96
N HIS A 85 1.73 -6.02 -12.67
CA HIS A 85 2.25 -6.04 -14.04
C HIS A 85 1.13 -5.80 -15.05
N GLY A 86 1.22 -4.70 -15.77
CA GLY A 86 0.24 -4.32 -16.78
C GLY A 86 -1.02 -3.64 -16.24
N LYS A 87 -1.68 -2.91 -17.12
CA LYS A 87 -2.87 -2.10 -16.79
C LYS A 87 -4.08 -2.96 -16.44
N LYS A 88 -4.24 -4.11 -17.11
CA LYS A 88 -5.36 -5.05 -16.89
C LYS A 88 -5.37 -5.59 -15.47
N VAL A 89 -4.23 -6.12 -15.00
CA VAL A 89 -4.06 -6.65 -13.64
C VAL A 89 -4.25 -5.54 -12.61
N THR A 90 -3.64 -4.37 -12.83
CA THR A 90 -3.79 -3.22 -11.94
C THR A 90 -5.27 -2.83 -11.74
N LYS A 91 -6.05 -2.76 -12.83
CA LYS A 91 -7.48 -2.49 -12.75
C LYS A 91 -8.25 -3.58 -12.01
N ALA A 92 -7.89 -4.86 -12.20
CA ALA A 92 -8.50 -5.97 -11.49
C ALA A 92 -8.20 -5.89 -9.98
N ALA A 93 -6.94 -5.61 -9.60
CA ALA A 93 -6.52 -5.41 -8.21
C ALA A 93 -7.28 -4.27 -7.53
N VAL A 94 -7.45 -3.13 -8.21
CA VAL A 94 -8.26 -2.01 -7.68
C VAL A 94 -9.72 -2.43 -7.49
N ARG A 95 -10.33 -3.18 -8.42
CA ARG A 95 -11.70 -3.68 -8.24
C ARG A 95 -11.81 -4.63 -7.05
N ALA A 96 -10.85 -5.54 -6.89
CA ALA A 96 -10.80 -6.47 -5.76
C ALA A 96 -10.68 -5.71 -4.43
N LEU A 97 -9.81 -4.69 -4.37
CA LEU A 97 -9.70 -3.77 -3.24
C LEU A 97 -11.06 -3.13 -2.92
N LEU A 98 -11.67 -2.44 -3.89
CA LEU A 98 -12.93 -1.72 -3.67
C LEU A 98 -14.08 -2.63 -3.23
N HIS A 99 -14.11 -3.88 -3.70
CA HIS A 99 -15.16 -4.82 -3.32
C HIS A 99 -14.98 -5.41 -1.92
N THR A 100 -13.74 -5.56 -1.46
CA THR A 100 -13.43 -6.21 -0.18
C THR A 100 -13.20 -5.23 0.97
N HIS A 101 -12.97 -3.96 0.65
CA HIS A 101 -12.70 -2.93 1.64
C HIS A 101 -13.96 -2.62 2.48
N PRO A 102 -13.86 -2.50 3.82
CA PRO A 102 -15.02 -2.27 4.68
C PRO A 102 -15.59 -0.85 4.60
N LEU A 103 -14.78 0.13 4.18
CA LEU A 103 -15.23 1.51 3.97
C LEU A 103 -15.81 1.69 2.57
N ASP A 104 -16.82 2.55 2.48
CA ASP A 104 -17.51 2.97 1.27
C ASP A 104 -16.61 3.73 0.28
N VAL A 105 -15.67 4.52 0.80
CA VAL A 105 -14.67 5.23 -0.01
C VAL A 105 -13.25 4.86 0.46
N PRO A 106 -12.68 3.76 -0.05
CA PRO A 106 -11.31 3.36 0.26
C PRO A 106 -10.30 4.37 -0.29
N ALA A 107 -9.33 4.78 0.53
CA ALA A 107 -8.19 5.58 0.06
C ALA A 107 -7.16 4.67 -0.62
N TYR A 108 -6.84 4.96 -1.88
CA TYR A 108 -5.79 4.25 -2.62
C TYR A 108 -5.16 5.12 -3.70
N GLU A 109 -3.96 4.74 -4.12
CA GLU A 109 -3.14 5.42 -5.11
C GLU A 109 -2.60 4.38 -6.10
N VAL A 110 -2.52 4.77 -7.38
CA VAL A 110 -1.92 3.93 -8.43
C VAL A 110 -0.85 4.75 -9.14
N TYR A 111 0.40 4.32 -8.99
CA TYR A 111 1.55 4.92 -9.66
C TYR A 111 1.97 4.04 -10.81
N LYS A 112 2.11 4.62 -12.01
CA LYS A 112 2.88 3.97 -13.07
C LYS A 112 4.34 3.98 -12.66
N THR A 113 4.99 2.82 -12.65
CA THR A 113 6.39 2.68 -12.28
C THR A 113 7.23 2.43 -13.52
N GLU A 114 8.39 3.06 -13.58
CA GLU A 114 9.45 2.61 -14.45
C GLU A 114 10.03 1.32 -13.85
N PHE A 115 9.75 0.20 -14.50
CA PHE A 115 10.27 -1.10 -14.13
C PHE A 115 11.11 -1.61 -15.30
N GLY A 116 12.33 -2.07 -15.05
CA GLY A 116 13.26 -2.46 -16.12
C GLY A 116 14.69 -1.97 -16.00
N PHE A 117 15.09 -1.31 -14.90
CA PHE A 117 16.50 -1.36 -14.50
C PHE A 117 16.72 -2.63 -13.69
N LEU A 118 16.60 -3.78 -14.35
CA LEU A 118 17.10 -5.01 -13.75
C LEU A 118 18.61 -4.81 -13.52
N PRO A 119 19.19 -5.21 -12.37
CA PRO A 119 20.63 -5.13 -12.17
C PRO A 119 21.42 -5.78 -13.30
N HIS A 120 20.83 -6.80 -13.95
CA HIS A 120 21.39 -7.45 -15.12
C HIS A 120 21.18 -6.73 -16.46
N GLN A 121 20.21 -5.81 -16.56
CA GLN A 121 20.05 -4.88 -17.69
C GLN A 121 20.91 -3.62 -17.54
N LEU A 122 21.41 -3.34 -16.33
CA LEU A 122 22.59 -2.50 -16.08
C LEU A 122 23.92 -3.20 -16.42
N ILE A 123 23.88 -4.43 -16.97
CA ILE A 123 25.03 -5.17 -17.54
C ILE A 123 24.96 -5.17 -19.08
N ALA A 124 24.47 -4.09 -19.69
CA ALA A 124 25.33 -3.50 -20.70
C ALA A 124 26.24 -2.55 -19.93
N GLN A 125 27.23 -3.11 -19.22
CA GLN A 125 28.37 -2.29 -18.83
C GLN A 125 28.85 -1.68 -20.17
N PRO A 126 29.02 -0.35 -20.28
CA PRO A 126 29.71 0.18 -21.45
C PRO A 126 30.98 -0.63 -21.67
N GLU A 127 31.34 -0.90 -22.93
CA GLU A 127 32.63 -1.51 -23.25
C GLU A 127 33.72 -0.81 -22.40
N PRO A 128 34.77 -1.51 -21.94
CA PRO A 128 35.71 -0.98 -20.94
C PRO A 128 36.26 0.42 -21.22
N GLU A 129 36.25 0.81 -22.49
CA GLU A 129 36.72 2.05 -23.09
C GLU A 129 35.78 3.25 -22.85
N GLU A 130 34.47 3.01 -22.74
CA GLU A 130 33.42 4.01 -22.46
C GLU A 130 33.12 4.16 -20.97
N ARG A 131 33.69 3.28 -20.14
CA ARG A 131 33.65 3.43 -18.69
C ARG A 131 34.52 4.63 -18.33
N LEU A 132 33.89 5.76 -18.01
CA LEU A 132 34.55 6.89 -17.33
C LEU A 132 35.48 6.29 -16.27
N SER A 133 36.78 6.37 -16.52
CA SER A 133 37.76 5.63 -15.74
C SER A 133 37.58 6.06 -14.30
N TRP A 134 37.21 5.10 -13.45
CA TRP A 134 37.14 5.35 -12.03
C TRP A 134 38.54 5.79 -11.61
N ARG A 135 38.67 7.07 -11.27
CA ARG A 135 39.89 7.62 -10.70
C ARG A 135 39.61 7.95 -9.24
N PRO A 136 40.58 7.71 -8.34
CA PRO A 136 40.53 8.28 -7.01
C PRO A 136 40.29 9.80 -7.13
N ARG A 137 39.41 10.34 -6.29
CA ARG A 137 39.22 11.80 -6.20
C ARG A 137 40.56 12.46 -5.90
N THR A 138 40.81 13.61 -6.51
CA THR A 138 41.95 14.43 -6.09
C THR A 138 41.74 14.93 -4.66
N GLN A 139 42.81 15.35 -4.00
CA GLN A 139 42.69 15.96 -2.67
C GLN A 139 41.76 17.20 -2.68
N GLU A 140 41.72 17.94 -3.78
CA GLU A 140 40.83 19.10 -3.95
C GLU A 140 39.37 18.68 -4.08
N GLU A 141 39.07 17.62 -4.84
CA GLU A 141 37.72 17.05 -4.97
C GLU A 141 37.23 16.43 -3.65
N GLU A 142 38.13 15.79 -2.90
CA GLU A 142 37.81 15.24 -1.58
C GLU A 142 37.54 16.36 -0.56
N LYS A 143 38.36 17.42 -0.59
CA LYS A 143 38.17 18.62 0.23
C LYS A 143 36.84 19.31 -0.10
N MET A 144 36.53 19.49 -1.38
CA MET A 144 35.27 20.08 -1.83
C MET A 144 34.07 19.22 -1.42
N ALA A 145 34.16 17.89 -1.54
CA ALA A 145 33.10 16.99 -1.09
C ALA A 145 32.90 17.06 0.44
N SER A 146 33.99 17.14 1.21
CA SER A 146 33.94 17.35 2.66
C SER A 146 33.30 18.68 3.02
N GLU A 147 33.68 19.77 2.35
CA GLU A 147 33.11 21.11 2.58
C GLU A 147 31.61 21.17 2.25
N VAL A 148 31.18 20.54 1.15
CA VAL A 148 29.77 20.42 0.80
C VAL A 148 29.01 19.59 1.84
N SER A 149 29.58 18.48 2.29
CA SER A 149 28.99 17.64 3.35
C SER A 149 28.83 18.41 4.66
N ASP A 150 29.84 19.20 5.04
CA ASP A 150 29.80 20.04 6.24
C ASP A 150 28.79 21.18 6.11
N GLN A 151 28.70 21.79 4.92
CA GLN A 151 27.74 22.85 4.62
C GLN A 151 26.29 22.35 4.72
N ILE A 152 26.02 21.18 4.13
CA ILE A 152 24.73 20.50 4.22
C ILE A 152 24.41 20.18 5.69
N SER A 153 25.36 19.59 6.42
CA SER A 153 25.17 19.26 7.83
C SER A 153 24.83 20.49 8.66
N LYS A 154 25.55 21.61 8.47
CA LYS A 154 25.26 22.89 9.14
C LYS A 154 23.90 23.48 8.77
N GLN A 155 23.47 23.37 7.50
CA GLN A 155 22.12 23.79 7.10
C GLN A 155 21.03 23.01 7.83
N PHE A 156 21.25 21.71 8.08
CA PHE A 156 20.27 20.85 8.75
C PHE A 156 20.38 20.84 10.28
N GLU A 157 21.43 21.40 10.89
CA GLU A 157 21.54 21.51 12.36
C GLU A 157 20.44 22.39 12.97
N GLY A 158 20.01 23.46 12.28
CA GLY A 158 18.86 24.27 12.71
C GLY A 158 17.55 23.46 12.75
N ALA A 159 17.33 22.62 11.74
CA ALA A 159 16.17 21.73 11.67
C ALA A 159 16.24 20.62 12.74
N ARG A 160 17.43 20.07 13.01
CA ARG A 160 17.66 19.10 14.10
C ARG A 160 17.42 19.69 15.48
N LEU A 161 17.88 20.92 15.74
CA LEU A 161 17.63 21.60 17.02
C LEU A 161 16.14 21.93 17.20
N ALA A 162 15.45 22.37 16.14
CA ALA A 162 14.01 22.61 16.17
C ALA A 162 13.22 21.32 16.47
N ALA A 163 13.58 20.21 15.81
CA ALA A 163 12.98 18.90 16.06
C ALA A 163 13.25 18.40 17.49
N ARG A 164 14.47 18.62 18.03
CA ARG A 164 14.80 18.26 19.43
C ARG A 164 14.03 19.11 20.45
N ARG A 165 13.81 20.40 20.19
CA ARG A 165 13.00 21.27 21.07
C ARG A 165 11.54 20.85 21.09
N GLN A 166 10.97 20.57 19.92
CA GLN A 166 9.59 20.05 19.82
C GLN A 166 9.43 18.69 20.52
N ALA A 167 10.43 17.81 20.42
CA ALA A 167 10.42 16.55 21.16
C ALA A 167 10.54 16.75 22.68
N ALA A 168 11.35 17.72 23.14
CA ALA A 168 11.50 18.03 24.56
C ALA A 168 10.24 18.65 25.18
N ASP A 169 9.56 19.56 24.49
CA ASP A 169 8.31 20.18 24.96
C ASP A 169 7.16 19.16 25.09
N SER A 170 7.17 18.09 24.29
CA SER A 170 6.20 16.99 24.42
C SER A 170 6.44 16.03 25.60
N SER A 171 7.53 16.23 26.37
CA SER A 171 7.99 15.27 27.39
C SER A 171 8.08 15.82 28.82
N SER A 172 7.42 16.94 29.14
CA SER A 172 7.35 17.44 30.51
C SER A 172 6.24 16.73 31.33
N PRO A 173 6.56 16.07 32.47
CA PRO A 173 5.55 15.50 33.36
C PRO A 173 5.00 16.60 34.29
N SER A 174 3.69 16.83 34.24
CA SER A 174 3.00 17.62 35.27
C SER A 174 3.02 16.84 36.59
N ALA A 175 3.74 17.35 37.60
CA ALA A 175 3.77 16.81 38.94
C ALA A 175 3.15 17.79 39.95
N ALA A 176 2.29 17.20 40.77
CA ALA A 176 1.93 17.54 42.16
C ALA A 176 0.75 18.50 42.43
N THR A 177 -0.27 17.97 43.12
CA THR A 177 -0.76 18.50 44.41
C THR A 177 -1.38 17.37 45.26
N THR A 178 -0.63 16.98 46.28
CA THR A 178 -0.95 16.67 47.71
C THR A 178 -2.25 15.98 48.18
N SER A 179 -2.06 14.78 48.74
CA SER A 179 -2.63 14.10 49.94
C SER A 179 -4.09 14.30 50.40
N SER A 180 -4.81 13.18 50.56
CA SER A 180 -5.33 12.76 51.89
C SER A 180 -5.71 11.27 51.92
N SER A 181 -5.53 10.70 53.09
CA SER A 181 -5.70 9.33 53.58
C SER A 181 -7.11 8.74 53.47
N ILE A 182 -7.23 7.43 53.19
CA ILE A 182 -8.17 6.47 53.81
C ILE A 182 -7.62 5.03 53.68
N SER A 183 -7.72 4.28 54.77
CA SER A 183 -7.24 2.92 55.06
C SER A 183 -7.92 1.79 54.26
N PRO A 184 -7.36 0.56 54.23
CA PRO A 184 -7.85 -0.53 53.38
C PRO A 184 -9.02 -1.30 54.03
N GLN A 185 -10.06 -1.61 53.24
CA GLN A 185 -11.04 -2.62 53.61
C GLN A 185 -10.99 -3.84 52.69
N THR A 186 -11.02 -4.97 53.38
CA THR A 186 -11.06 -6.39 53.04
C THR A 186 -11.92 -6.78 51.84
N VAL A 187 -11.32 -7.56 50.95
CA VAL A 187 -11.98 -8.35 49.89
C VAL A 187 -12.81 -9.47 50.53
N ARG A 188 -14.10 -9.53 50.19
CA ARG A 188 -14.90 -10.76 50.30
C ARG A 188 -15.29 -11.21 48.90
N ALA A 189 -14.97 -12.47 48.63
CA ALA A 189 -15.44 -13.23 47.48
C ALA A 189 -16.97 -13.39 47.51
N ASN A 190 -17.57 -13.48 46.33
CA ASN A 190 -18.81 -14.23 46.14
C ASN A 190 -18.76 -14.92 44.78
N ASP A 191 -18.82 -16.25 44.85
CA ASP A 191 -19.17 -17.19 43.81
C ASP A 191 -20.63 -16.99 43.36
N GLY A 192 -20.95 -17.39 42.12
CA GLY A 192 -22.33 -17.46 41.66
C GLY A 192 -22.53 -17.62 40.14
N ASP A 193 -22.28 -18.84 39.65
CA ASP A 193 -23.05 -19.62 38.66
C ASP A 193 -23.72 -19.02 37.39
N ASN A 194 -23.28 -19.59 36.26
CA ASN A 194 -24.08 -20.35 35.27
C ASN A 194 -25.11 -19.61 34.38
N GLN A 195 -24.93 -19.62 33.04
CA GLN A 195 -25.60 -20.59 32.13
C GLN A 195 -25.49 -20.21 30.63
N LYS A 196 -25.50 -21.29 29.83
CA LYS A 196 -25.30 -21.58 28.39
C LYS A 196 -25.96 -20.72 27.29
N ASP A 197 -25.45 -20.96 26.08
CA ASP A 197 -26.09 -21.05 24.74
C ASP A 197 -25.39 -20.11 23.74
N GLY A 198 -25.04 -20.41 22.48
CA GLY A 198 -25.29 -21.52 21.58
C GLY A 198 -24.59 -21.20 20.23
N LEU A 199 -24.56 -22.20 19.36
CA LEU A 199 -23.88 -22.31 18.06
C LEU A 199 -24.10 -21.17 17.04
N SER A 200 -23.06 -20.81 16.27
CA SER A 200 -23.18 -20.39 14.86
C SER A 200 -21.80 -20.46 14.15
N LYS A 201 -21.51 -21.63 13.54
CA LYS A 201 -20.52 -21.77 12.46
C LYS A 201 -21.29 -21.71 11.14
N GLY A 202 -21.07 -20.66 10.35
CA GLY A 202 -21.60 -20.58 8.99
C GLY A 202 -21.46 -19.18 8.42
N SER A 203 -20.30 -18.86 7.83
CA SER A 203 -20.14 -17.67 6.96
C SER A 203 -18.78 -17.61 6.24
N LYS A 204 -18.17 -18.76 5.88
CA LYS A 204 -16.86 -18.74 5.18
C LYS A 204 -16.89 -19.29 3.75
N ASN A 205 -17.88 -20.11 3.38
CA ASN A 205 -17.91 -20.75 2.07
C ASN A 205 -18.84 -20.07 1.05
N GLU A 206 -19.86 -19.35 1.51
CA GLU A 206 -20.82 -18.68 0.61
C GLU A 206 -20.19 -17.44 -0.06
N ASP A 207 -19.39 -16.67 0.68
CA ASP A 207 -18.69 -15.48 0.17
C ASP A 207 -17.63 -15.79 -0.90
N LEU A 208 -16.89 -16.90 -0.76
CA LEU A 208 -15.87 -17.29 -1.73
C LEU A 208 -16.50 -17.81 -3.04
N THR A 209 -17.66 -18.45 -2.93
CA THR A 209 -18.39 -18.95 -4.09
C THR A 209 -18.93 -17.80 -4.94
N ALA A 210 -19.38 -16.70 -4.30
CA ALA A 210 -19.83 -15.49 -4.99
C ALA A 210 -18.69 -14.77 -5.75
N ILE A 211 -17.47 -14.78 -5.19
CA ILE A 211 -16.28 -14.20 -5.83
C ILE A 211 -15.87 -15.02 -7.07
N LEU A 212 -15.84 -16.36 -6.95
CA LEU A 212 -15.50 -17.24 -8.07
C LEU A 212 -16.52 -17.17 -9.21
N ASP A 213 -17.82 -17.15 -8.88
CA ASP A 213 -18.91 -17.05 -9.87
C ASP A 213 -18.90 -15.70 -10.62
N PHE A 214 -18.45 -14.62 -9.96
CA PHE A 214 -18.24 -13.32 -10.59
C PHE A 214 -17.02 -13.30 -11.51
N LEU A 215 -15.91 -13.94 -11.12
CA LEU A 215 -14.71 -14.01 -11.95
C LEU A 215 -14.98 -14.78 -13.24
N GLU A 216 -15.68 -15.93 -13.16
CA GLU A 216 -16.08 -16.72 -14.34
C GLU A 216 -16.98 -15.93 -15.30
N LYS A 217 -17.98 -15.21 -14.77
CA LYS A 217 -18.90 -14.37 -15.58
C LYS A 217 -18.22 -13.20 -16.30
N ASN A 218 -17.03 -12.79 -15.87
CA ASN A 218 -16.29 -11.68 -16.48
C ASN A 218 -15.11 -12.12 -17.35
N THR A 219 -14.77 -13.40 -17.39
CA THR A 219 -13.78 -13.96 -18.34
C THR A 219 -14.35 -14.15 -19.74
N ASP A 220 -15.65 -14.41 -19.89
CA ASP A 220 -16.26 -14.76 -21.19
C ASP A 220 -16.68 -13.57 -22.06
N LYS A 221 -16.65 -12.34 -21.53
CA LYS A 221 -17.10 -11.14 -22.25
C LYS A 221 -16.06 -10.47 -23.16
N GLU A 222 -14.80 -10.92 -23.15
CA GLU A 222 -13.75 -10.36 -24.03
C GLU A 222 -13.53 -11.14 -25.34
N SER A 223 -14.32 -12.17 -25.68
CA SER A 223 -14.11 -12.98 -26.90
C SER A 223 -15.06 -12.70 -28.08
N LYS A 224 -16.01 -11.77 -27.97
CA LYS A 224 -17.09 -11.62 -28.98
C LYS A 224 -17.08 -10.38 -29.86
N ASP A 225 -16.15 -9.44 -29.69
CA ASP A 225 -16.04 -8.25 -30.55
C ASP A 225 -14.69 -8.26 -31.28
N GLY A 226 -14.58 -9.05 -32.36
CA GLY A 226 -13.32 -9.09 -33.10
C GLY A 226 -13.21 -10.05 -34.28
N ASN A 227 -14.28 -10.34 -35.02
CA ASN A 227 -14.09 -10.83 -36.39
C ASN A 227 -15.30 -10.52 -37.28
N THR A 228 -15.19 -9.48 -38.11
CA THR A 228 -15.96 -9.42 -39.36
C THR A 228 -14.99 -9.05 -40.46
N THR A 229 -14.51 -10.10 -41.12
CA THR A 229 -13.80 -10.07 -42.39
C THR A 229 -14.75 -9.55 -43.47
N THR A 230 -14.37 -8.47 -44.17
CA THR A 230 -14.87 -8.19 -45.52
C THR A 230 -13.68 -7.95 -46.44
N THR A 231 -13.32 -9.01 -47.14
CA THR A 231 -12.55 -9.02 -48.38
C THR A 231 -13.47 -8.63 -49.54
N SER A 232 -13.10 -7.63 -50.34
CA SER A 232 -13.50 -7.57 -51.76
C SER A 232 -12.52 -6.72 -52.56
N SER A 233 -11.72 -7.41 -53.37
CA SER A 233 -10.83 -6.90 -54.39
C SER A 233 -11.56 -6.65 -55.72
N SER A 234 -11.34 -5.46 -56.30
CA SER A 234 -11.18 -5.10 -57.73
C SER A 234 -11.86 -5.90 -58.87
N SER A 235 -12.60 -5.16 -59.72
CA SER A 235 -12.64 -5.20 -61.21
C SER A 235 -13.67 -4.12 -61.62
N SER A 236 -13.47 -3.20 -62.58
CA SER A 236 -12.64 -3.09 -63.78
C SER A 236 -12.24 -1.63 -64.03
#